data_AF-A0A9X8VD95-F1
#
_entry.id   AF-A0A9X8VD95-F1
#
_cell.length_a   1.000
_cell.length_b   1.000
_cell.length_c   1.000
_cell.angle_alpha   90.00
_cell.angle_beta   90.00
_cell.angle_gamma   90.00
#
_symmetry.space_group_name_H-M   'P 1'
#
loop_
_entity.id
_entity.type
_entity.pdbx_description
1 polymer ?
#
loop_
_entity_poly.entity_id
_entity_poly.type
_entity_poly.pdbx_seq_one_letter_code
_entity_poly.pdbx_strand_id
1 'polypeptide(L)'
;RVITVSDSGGTLVDEDGFTTEKLAHLAEIKNQRYGRVADYARERGLTYLAGQQPWSVPVDIALPCATQNELDLEAAQTLIRNGVKAVA
;
A
#
# COMPACT_ATOMS: atom_id res chain seq x y z
N ARG A 1 -3.47 -2.65 12.09
CA ARG A 1 -2.07 -2.71 11.61
C ARG A 1 -2.06 -2.33 10.14
N VAL A 2 -1.23 -1.39 9.72
CA VAL A 2 -1.18 -0.95 8.31
C VAL A 2 -0.12 -1.78 7.59
N ILE A 3 -0.49 -2.46 6.52
CA ILE A 3 0.37 -3.46 5.85
C ILE A 3 0.71 -3.12 4.40
N THR A 4 0.08 -2.12 3.82
CA THR A 4 0.34 -1.70 2.44
C THR A 4 0.54 -0.21 2.33
N VAL A 5 1.34 0.20 1.34
CA VAL A 5 1.40 1.56 0.83
C VAL A 5 1.68 1.48 -0.67
N SER A 6 1.08 2.36 -1.45
CA SER A 6 1.25 2.39 -2.91
C SER A 6 1.72 3.76 -3.39
N ASP A 7 2.31 3.76 -4.58
CA ASP A 7 2.42 4.95 -5.42
C ASP A 7 2.13 4.56 -6.88
N SER A 8 2.31 5.49 -7.81
CA SER A 8 2.04 5.24 -9.24
C SER A 8 2.84 4.06 -9.84
N GLY A 9 3.90 3.60 -9.16
CA GLY A 9 4.72 2.48 -9.63
C GLY A 9 4.23 1.11 -9.16
N GLY A 10 3.39 1.04 -8.12
CA GLY A 10 2.93 -0.21 -7.54
C GLY A 10 2.75 -0.15 -6.02
N THR A 11 2.56 -1.33 -5.42
CA THR A 11 2.23 -1.49 -4.00
C THR A 11 3.32 -2.23 -3.25
N LEU A 12 3.72 -1.72 -2.10
CA LEU A 12 4.51 -2.45 -1.12
C LEU A 12 3.59 -3.20 -0.15
N VAL A 13 4.02 -4.42 0.23
CA VAL A 13 3.39 -5.23 1.27
C VAL A 13 4.39 -5.50 2.39
N ASP A 14 4.01 -5.12 3.61
CA ASP A 14 4.74 -5.37 4.86
C ASP A 14 3.83 -6.17 5.81
N GLU A 15 4.03 -7.49 5.81
CA GLU A 15 3.23 -8.42 6.62
C GLU A 15 3.45 -8.29 8.12
N ASP A 16 4.47 -7.55 8.58
CA ASP A 16 4.66 -7.17 9.98
C ASP A 16 4.06 -5.80 10.28
N GLY A 17 3.82 -5.00 9.25
CA GLY A 17 3.14 -3.72 9.28
C GLY A 17 4.05 -2.55 9.63
N PHE A 18 3.54 -1.36 9.37
CA PHE A 18 4.26 -0.10 9.58
C PHE A 18 4.35 0.26 11.07
N THR A 19 5.56 0.62 11.49
CA THR A 19 5.86 1.35 12.73
C THR A 19 6.14 2.82 12.42
N THR A 20 6.26 3.66 13.44
CA THR A 20 6.61 5.08 13.26
C THR A 20 7.97 5.25 12.60
N GLU A 21 8.94 4.40 12.91
CA GLU A 21 10.29 4.42 12.32
C GLU A 21 10.26 4.01 10.85
N LYS A 22 9.50 2.95 10.51
CA LYS A 22 9.27 2.53 9.12
C LYS A 22 8.61 3.65 8.31
N LEU A 23 7.60 4.30 8.88
CA LEU A 23 6.89 5.41 8.24
C LEU A 23 7.80 6.64 8.05
N ALA A 24 8.61 7.00 9.05
CA ALA A 24 9.55 8.10 8.95
C ALA A 24 10.57 7.89 7.82
N HIS A 25 11.08 6.65 7.69
CA HIS A 25 12.00 6.29 6.62
C HIS A 25 11.35 6.38 5.23
N LEU A 26 10.12 5.89 5.09
CA LEU A 26 9.37 6.06 3.84
C LEU A 26 9.11 7.53 3.52
N ALA A 27 8.79 8.35 4.53
CA ALA A 27 8.54 9.78 4.36
C ALA A 27 9.81 10.52 3.90
N GLU A 28 10.99 10.19 4.43
CA GLU A 28 12.28 10.70 3.95
C GLU A 28 12.47 10.39 2.46
N ILE A 29 12.25 9.13 2.06
CA ILE A 29 12.38 8.69 0.67
C ILE A 29 11.42 9.48 -0.23
N LYS A 30 10.14 9.59 0.15
CA LYS A 30 9.12 10.24 -0.71
C LYS A 30 9.26 11.76 -0.75
N ASN A 31 9.57 12.41 0.36
CA ASN A 31 9.44 13.86 0.50
C ASN A 31 10.78 14.61 0.39
N GLN A 32 11.90 13.95 0.72
CA GLN A 32 13.23 14.58 0.69
C GLN A 32 14.06 14.06 -0.48
N ARG A 33 14.06 12.75 -0.70
CA ARG A 33 14.79 12.12 -1.81
C ARG A 33 13.97 12.06 -3.11
N TYR A 34 12.67 12.37 -3.05
CA TYR A 34 11.72 12.25 -4.17
C TYR A 34 11.73 10.88 -4.86
N GLY A 35 12.00 9.82 -4.07
CA GLY A 35 12.08 8.44 -4.51
C GLY A 35 10.72 7.74 -4.66
N ARG A 36 10.78 6.44 -4.90
CA ARG A 36 9.62 5.57 -5.10
C ARG A 36 9.39 4.64 -3.92
N VAL A 37 8.16 4.15 -3.77
CA VAL A 37 7.85 3.08 -2.81
C VAL A 37 8.70 1.83 -3.06
N ALA A 38 9.05 1.56 -4.33
CA ALA A 38 9.97 0.48 -4.71
C ALA A 38 11.38 0.61 -4.10
N ASP A 39 11.86 1.84 -3.90
CA ASP A 39 13.19 2.07 -3.31
C ASP A 39 13.17 1.69 -1.82
N TYR A 40 12.13 2.09 -1.10
CA TYR A 40 11.93 1.67 0.29
C TYR A 40 11.76 0.14 0.40
N ALA A 41 11.01 -0.48 -0.52
CA ALA A 41 10.86 -1.95 -0.56
C ALA A 41 12.22 -2.65 -0.70
N ARG A 42 13.07 -2.16 -1.61
CA ARG A 42 14.41 -2.69 -1.85
C ARG A 42 15.33 -2.51 -0.65
N GLU A 43 15.33 -1.33 -0.04
CA GLU A 43 16.15 -1.02 1.14
C GLU A 43 15.75 -1.86 2.38
N ARG A 44 14.48 -2.27 2.47
CA ARG A 44 13.96 -3.08 3.59
C ARG A 44 13.78 -4.56 3.29
N GLY A 45 14.01 -5.00 2.04
CA GLY A 45 13.79 -6.39 1.62
C GLY A 45 12.33 -6.83 1.68
N LEU A 46 11.39 -5.91 1.42
CA LEU A 46 9.95 -6.15 1.49
C LEU A 46 9.36 -6.49 0.13
N THR A 47 8.21 -7.16 0.14
CA THR A 47 7.47 -7.51 -1.08
C THR A 47 6.97 -6.26 -1.80
N TYR A 48 7.20 -6.20 -3.12
CA TYR A 48 6.72 -5.13 -3.98
C TYR A 48 5.96 -5.69 -5.19
N LEU A 49 4.69 -5.31 -5.30
CA LEU A 49 3.78 -5.66 -6.40
C LEU A 49 3.85 -4.54 -7.45
N ALA A 50 4.77 -4.70 -8.40
CA ALA A 50 4.99 -3.71 -9.45
C ALA A 50 3.75 -3.52 -10.33
N GLY A 51 3.35 -2.25 -10.54
CA GLY A 51 2.20 -1.85 -11.34
C GLY A 51 0.83 -2.23 -10.75
N GLN A 52 0.79 -2.80 -9.54
CA GLN A 52 -0.45 -3.28 -8.94
C GLN A 52 -0.93 -2.35 -7.82
N GLN A 53 -2.25 -2.26 -7.69
CA GLN A 53 -2.94 -1.61 -6.58
C GLN A 53 -3.02 -2.54 -5.36
N PRO A 54 -3.28 -2.02 -4.14
CA PRO A 54 -3.23 -2.84 -2.92
C PRO A 54 -4.44 -3.76 -2.72
N TRP A 55 -5.49 -3.63 -3.53
CA TRP A 55 -6.81 -4.23 -3.29
C TRP A 55 -6.85 -5.76 -3.28
N SER A 56 -5.82 -6.42 -3.83
CA SER A 56 -5.69 -7.88 -3.79
C SER A 56 -5.19 -8.41 -2.44
N VAL A 57 -4.65 -7.56 -1.57
CA VAL A 57 -4.13 -7.94 -0.26
C VAL A 57 -5.28 -8.07 0.74
N PRO A 58 -5.46 -9.21 1.42
CA PRO A 58 -6.54 -9.37 2.39
C PRO A 58 -6.37 -8.46 3.62
N VAL A 59 -7.40 -7.66 3.92
CA VAL A 59 -7.41 -6.69 5.02
C VAL A 59 -8.80 -6.56 5.64
N ASP A 60 -8.86 -6.18 6.92
CA ASP A 60 -10.11 -5.81 7.58
C ASP A 60 -10.62 -4.42 7.14
N ILE A 61 -9.72 -3.49 6.84
CA ILE A 61 -10.04 -2.09 6.53
C ILE A 61 -9.19 -1.65 5.33
N ALA A 62 -9.83 -1.08 4.30
CA ALA A 62 -9.18 -0.48 3.15
C ALA A 62 -9.36 1.05 3.16
N LEU A 63 -8.28 1.80 2.92
CA LEU A 63 -8.28 3.27 2.92
C LEU A 63 -7.76 3.80 1.57
N PRO A 64 -8.62 4.02 0.56
CA PRO A 64 -8.25 4.69 -0.69
C PRO A 64 -7.87 6.15 -0.42
N CYS A 65 -6.61 6.48 -0.71
CA CYS A 65 -6.01 7.77 -0.34
C CYS A 65 -5.05 8.32 -1.42
N ALA A 66 -5.06 7.76 -2.64
CA ALA A 66 -4.18 8.17 -3.72
C ALA A 66 -4.85 9.17 -4.66
N THR A 67 -5.95 8.79 -5.31
CA THR A 67 -6.58 9.57 -6.39
C THR A 67 -8.06 9.24 -6.55
N GLN A 68 -8.81 10.14 -7.19
CA GLN A 68 -10.20 9.86 -7.58
C GLN A 68 -10.29 8.57 -8.44
N ASN A 69 -11.33 7.76 -8.21
CA ASN A 69 -11.60 6.50 -8.91
C ASN A 69 -10.50 5.44 -8.79
N GLU A 70 -9.69 5.47 -7.72
CA GLU A 70 -8.63 4.47 -7.51
C GLU A 70 -9.13 3.06 -7.12
N LEU A 71 -10.40 2.94 -6.72
CA LEU A 71 -11.03 1.68 -6.34
C LEU A 71 -12.26 1.47 -7.23
N ASP A 72 -12.13 0.59 -8.20
CA ASP A 72 -13.19 0.26 -9.16
C ASP A 72 -14.05 -0.93 -8.69
N LEU A 73 -14.98 -1.37 -9.54
CA LEU A 73 -15.88 -2.48 -9.23
C LEU A 73 -15.14 -3.81 -9.02
N GLU A 74 -14.10 -4.10 -9.80
CA GLU A 74 -13.35 -5.36 -9.69
C GLU A 74 -12.52 -5.40 -8.41
N ALA A 75 -11.87 -4.27 -8.08
CA ALA A 75 -11.19 -4.07 -6.81
C ALA A 75 -12.15 -4.21 -5.62
N ALA A 76 -13.33 -3.58 -5.68
CA ALA A 76 -14.35 -3.69 -4.64
C ALA A 76 -14.80 -5.14 -4.43
N GLN A 77 -15.07 -5.88 -5.51
CA GLN A 77 -15.42 -7.30 -5.44
C GLN A 77 -14.29 -8.14 -4.82
N THR A 78 -13.04 -7.82 -5.14
CA THR A 78 -11.87 -8.50 -4.56
C THR A 78 -11.77 -8.25 -3.06
N LEU A 79 -11.94 -7.01 -2.61
CA LEU A 79 -11.96 -6.66 -1.18
C LEU A 79 -13.08 -7.39 -0.43
N ILE A 80 -14.28 -7.48 -1.01
CA ILE A 80 -15.41 -8.23 -0.43
C ILE A 80 -15.07 -9.72 -0.30
N ARG A 81 -14.52 -10.35 -1.36
CA ARG A 81 -14.09 -11.76 -1.32
C ARG A 81 -13.02 -12.00 -0.26
N ASN A 82 -12.16 -11.01 -0.02
CA ASN A 82 -11.10 -11.06 0.98
C ASN A 82 -11.57 -10.73 2.41
N GLY A 83 -12.86 -10.42 2.62
CA GLY A 83 -13.44 -10.21 3.95
C GLY A 83 -13.26 -8.81 4.52
N VAL A 84 -13.12 -7.79 3.67
CA VAL A 84 -13.08 -6.38 4.13
C VAL A 84 -14.32 -6.04 4.96
N LYS A 85 -14.14 -5.29 6.05
CA LYS A 85 -15.21 -4.86 6.96
C LYS A 85 -15.55 -3.38 6.79
N ALA A 86 -14.59 -2.56 6.38
CA ALA A 86 -14.79 -1.13 6.17
C ALA A 86 -13.93 -0.56 5.04
N VAL A 87 -14.47 0.45 4.38
CA VAL A 87 -13.78 1.31 3.41
C VAL A 87 -14.09 2.76 3.78
N ALA A 88 -13.09 3.64 3.81
CA ALA A 88 -13.24 5.06 4.16
C ALA A 88 -12.28 5.96 3.39
#